data_AF-A0A2G9XQP6-F1
#
_entry.id   AF-A0A2G9XQP6-F1
#
_cell.length_a   1.000
_cell.length_b   1.000
_cell.length_c   1.000
_cell.angle_alpha   90.00
_cell.angle_beta   90.00
_cell.angle_gamma   90.00
#
_symmetry.space_group_name_H-M   'P 1'
#
loop_
_entity.id
_entity.type
_entity.pdbx_description
1 polymer ?
#
loop_
_entity_poly.entity_id
_entity_poly.type
_entity_poly.pdbx_seq_one_letter_code
_entity_poly.pdbx_strand_id
1 'polypeptide(L)'
;MEGFTYIDIFATKGIEYLLVISFLLLFTFFWRMVSRPAKAIYEAAGSIVPAISEWFQFPEKVYYHQGHSWAIPESDNVVKVGIDDFAQKLVGKIDAIKLPQVGSEVTQGEKAWSLLAGSKTIDMLSPVDGKVLDINESLLRSPEGISKDPYGQSWLMKVQAPK
;
A
#
# COMPACT_ATOMS: atom_id res chain seq x y z
N MET A 1 -0.40 31.09 -63.47
CA MET A 1 1.03 30.89 -63.15
C MET A 1 1.15 30.91 -61.64
N GLU A 2 1.05 29.76 -61.00
CA GLU A 2 1.37 29.62 -59.58
C GLU A 2 2.51 28.62 -59.47
N GLY A 3 3.66 29.10 -59.01
CA GLY A 3 4.87 28.30 -58.85
C GLY A 3 4.70 27.40 -57.65
N PHE A 4 4.73 26.08 -57.88
CA PHE A 4 4.89 25.12 -56.80
C PHE A 4 6.30 25.26 -56.22
N THR A 5 6.41 25.93 -55.08
CA THR A 5 7.64 25.97 -54.29
C THR A 5 7.92 24.57 -53.75
N TYR A 6 8.93 23.88 -54.31
CA TYR A 6 9.42 22.61 -53.80
C TYR A 6 10.03 22.83 -52.41
N ILE A 7 9.23 22.65 -51.36
CA ILE A 7 9.75 22.52 -50.00
C ILE A 7 10.30 21.09 -49.91
N ASP A 8 11.62 20.98 -49.74
CA ASP A 8 12.35 19.71 -49.75
C ASP A 8 11.80 18.79 -48.64
N ILE A 9 11.07 17.75 -49.03
CA ILE A 9 10.39 16.79 -48.14
C ILE A 9 11.40 16.14 -47.19
N PHE A 10 12.65 15.98 -47.62
CA PHE A 10 13.74 15.43 -46.81
C PHE A 10 14.22 16.40 -45.73
N ALA A 11 14.16 17.71 -45.96
CA ALA A 11 14.52 18.73 -44.97
C ALA A 11 13.49 18.79 -43.83
N THR A 12 12.19 18.69 -44.14
CA THR A 12 11.13 18.64 -43.12
C THR A 12 11.22 17.37 -42.27
N LYS A 13 11.48 16.21 -42.90
CA LYS A 13 11.68 14.94 -42.20
C LYS A 13 12.92 14.95 -41.29
N GLY A 14 14.00 15.59 -41.72
CA GLY A 14 15.21 15.77 -40.91
C GLY A 14 14.95 16.50 -39.58
N ILE A 15 14.13 17.56 -39.62
CA ILE A 15 13.76 18.34 -38.42
C ILE A 15 12.92 17.50 -37.46
N GLU A 16 11.96 16.71 -37.97
CA GLU A 16 11.13 15.81 -37.15
C GLU A 16 12.00 14.79 -36.39
N TYR A 17 12.98 14.18 -37.04
CA TYR A 17 13.87 13.23 -36.38
C TYR A 17 14.73 13.87 -35.29
N LEU A 18 15.26 15.08 -35.53
CA LEU A 18 16.03 15.80 -34.52
C LEU A 18 15.18 16.17 -33.31
N LEU A 19 13.92 16.58 -33.51
CA LEU A 19 12.99 16.86 -32.44
C LEU A 19 12.65 15.61 -31.62
N VAL A 20 12.39 14.48 -32.28
CA VAL A 20 12.09 13.21 -31.60
C VAL A 20 13.28 12.70 -30.80
N ILE A 21 14.50 12.76 -31.37
CA ILE A 21 15.72 12.34 -30.67
C ILE A 21 15.97 13.23 -29.45
N SER A 22 15.84 14.56 -29.61
CA SER A 22 15.96 15.52 -28.51
C SER A 22 14.93 15.25 -27.42
N PHE A 23 13.66 15.02 -27.80
CA PHE A 23 12.59 14.68 -26.88
C PHE A 23 12.88 13.38 -26.12
N LEU A 24 13.34 12.33 -26.78
CA LEU A 24 13.67 11.05 -26.14
C LEU A 24 14.87 11.17 -25.20
N LEU A 25 15.89 11.97 -25.53
CA LEU A 25 17.03 12.22 -24.64
C LEU A 25 16.62 13.01 -23.40
N LEU A 26 15.80 14.05 -23.57
CA LEU A 26 15.23 14.80 -22.46
C LEU A 26 14.31 13.93 -21.61
N PHE A 27 13.47 13.10 -22.25
CA PHE A 27 12.55 12.21 -21.57
C PHE A 27 13.27 11.12 -20.80
N THR A 28 14.31 10.48 -21.36
CA THR A 28 15.11 9.49 -20.63
C THR A 28 15.88 10.10 -19.47
N PHE A 29 16.40 11.32 -19.63
CA PHE A 29 17.04 12.06 -18.53
C PHE A 29 16.04 12.45 -17.43
N PHE A 30 14.88 12.98 -17.81
CA PHE A 30 13.77 13.34 -16.92
C PHE A 30 13.22 12.11 -16.21
N TRP A 31 12.98 11.02 -16.94
CA TRP A 31 12.50 9.76 -16.40
C TRP A 31 13.50 9.22 -15.39
N ARG A 32 14.81 9.23 -15.70
CA ARG A 32 15.86 8.85 -14.74
C ARG A 32 15.90 9.74 -13.50
N MET A 33 15.53 11.02 -13.61
CA MET A 33 15.47 11.95 -12.49
C MET A 33 14.27 11.68 -11.59
N VAL A 34 13.09 11.45 -12.18
CA VAL A 34 11.84 11.15 -11.45
C VAL A 34 11.85 9.73 -10.90
N SER A 35 12.45 8.78 -11.63
CA SER A 35 12.62 7.39 -11.23
C SER A 35 13.88 7.16 -10.41
N ARG A 36 14.49 8.21 -9.82
CA ARG A 36 15.58 8.03 -8.87
C ARG A 36 15.09 7.08 -7.77
N PRO A 37 15.83 6.01 -7.47
CA PRO A 37 15.34 4.98 -6.58
C PRO A 37 14.98 5.59 -5.23
N ALA A 38 13.87 5.12 -4.66
CA ALA A 38 13.30 5.53 -3.37
C ALA A 38 14.29 5.57 -2.19
N LYS A 39 15.53 5.09 -2.37
CA LYS A 39 16.61 5.07 -1.40
C LYS A 39 16.89 6.43 -0.74
N ALA A 40 16.83 7.53 -1.50
CA ALA A 40 16.97 8.88 -0.93
C ALA A 40 15.79 9.27 -0.02
N ILE A 41 14.59 8.75 -0.29
CA ILE A 41 13.40 8.91 0.56
C ILE A 41 13.55 8.04 1.82
N TYR A 42 14.09 6.82 1.72
CA TYR A 42 14.37 5.96 2.88
C TYR A 42 15.43 6.55 3.81
N GLU A 43 16.52 7.11 3.28
CA GLU A 43 17.56 7.78 4.08
C GLU A 43 17.05 9.06 4.74
N ALA A 44 16.25 9.87 4.02
CA ALA A 44 15.58 11.04 4.61
C ALA A 44 14.50 10.64 5.64
N ALA A 45 13.76 9.57 5.40
CA ALA A 45 12.79 9.01 6.33
C ALA A 45 13.47 8.57 7.65
N GLY A 46 14.70 8.05 7.61
CA GLY A 46 15.47 7.72 8.81
C GLY A 46 15.63 8.88 9.81
N SER A 47 15.57 10.13 9.33
CA SER A 47 15.62 11.33 10.18
C SER A 47 14.25 11.82 10.67
N ILE A 48 13.16 11.41 10.01
CA ILE A 48 11.77 11.77 10.36
C ILE A 48 11.14 10.69 11.25
N VAL A 49 11.54 9.42 11.08
CA VAL A 49 11.07 8.25 11.85
C VAL A 49 11.11 8.48 13.37
N PRO A 50 12.16 9.06 13.98
CA PRO A 50 12.17 9.31 15.42
C PRO A 50 11.03 10.26 15.85
N ALA A 51 10.80 11.33 15.10
CA ALA A 51 9.78 12.33 15.42
C ALA A 51 8.35 11.80 15.25
N ILE A 52 8.09 10.94 14.27
CA ILE A 52 6.77 10.30 14.13
C ILE A 52 6.61 9.06 15.02
N SER A 53 7.70 8.43 15.45
CA SER A 53 7.65 7.26 16.35
C SER A 53 7.12 7.59 17.75
N GLU A 54 7.22 8.85 18.18
CA GLU A 54 6.60 9.30 19.43
C GLU A 54 5.06 9.20 19.40
N TRP A 55 4.46 9.33 18.21
CA TRP A 55 3.02 9.28 18.03
C TRP A 55 2.51 7.99 17.40
N PHE A 56 3.33 7.27 16.65
CA PHE A 56 2.93 6.05 15.94
C PHE A 56 3.95 4.93 16.09
N GLN A 57 3.45 3.71 16.29
CA GLN A 57 4.28 2.52 16.40
C GLN A 57 4.57 1.92 15.02
N PHE A 58 5.86 1.76 14.70
CA PHE A 58 6.35 1.10 13.49
C PHE A 58 7.42 0.06 13.85
N PRO A 59 7.04 -1.09 14.40
CA PRO A 59 7.99 -2.14 14.74
C PRO A 59 8.72 -2.68 13.50
N GLU A 60 9.94 -3.17 13.72
CA GLU A 60 10.69 -3.88 12.69
C GLU A 60 10.01 -5.21 12.33
N LYS A 61 10.28 -5.72 11.11
CA LYS A 61 9.79 -7.01 10.60
C LYS A 61 8.27 -7.10 10.39
N VAL A 62 7.62 -5.95 10.22
CA VAL A 62 6.22 -5.86 9.79
C VAL A 62 6.17 -5.37 8.34
N TYR A 63 5.35 -6.02 7.53
CA TYR A 63 5.10 -5.59 6.15
C TYR A 63 3.81 -4.79 6.11
N TYR A 64 3.84 -3.61 5.49
CA TYR A 64 2.70 -2.70 5.42
C TYR A 64 2.12 -2.66 4.02
N HIS A 65 0.80 -2.57 3.94
CA HIS A 65 0.06 -2.36 2.71
C HIS A 65 -0.50 -0.94 2.67
N GLN A 66 -0.65 -0.38 1.47
CA GLN A 66 -1.14 1.00 1.27
C GLN A 66 -2.56 1.21 1.80
N GLY A 67 -3.34 0.14 1.95
CA GLY A 67 -4.66 0.14 2.56
C GLY A 67 -4.67 0.17 4.09
N HIS A 68 -3.59 0.62 4.73
CA HIS A 68 -3.40 0.69 6.18
C HIS A 68 -3.60 -0.62 6.95
N SER A 69 -3.19 -1.70 6.30
CA SER A 69 -3.14 -3.04 6.89
C SER A 69 -1.69 -3.52 6.95
N TRP A 70 -1.42 -4.43 7.88
CA TRP A 70 -0.11 -5.02 8.03
C TRP A 70 -0.17 -6.54 7.93
N ALA A 71 0.98 -7.12 7.58
CA ALA A 71 1.23 -8.55 7.47
C ALA A 71 2.51 -8.92 8.24
N ILE A 72 2.41 -9.92 9.11
CA ILE A 72 3.55 -10.52 9.82
C ILE A 72 3.60 -12.02 9.44
N PRO A 73 4.61 -12.46 8.68
CA PRO A 73 4.81 -13.87 8.39
C PRO A 73 5.11 -14.67 9.66
N GLU A 74 4.45 -15.80 9.82
CA GLU A 74 4.74 -16.84 10.82
C GLU A 74 5.35 -18.08 10.12
N SER A 75 5.29 -19.25 10.76
CA SER A 75 5.68 -20.52 10.15
C SER A 75 4.63 -21.03 9.15
N ASP A 76 5.02 -21.99 8.31
CA ASP A 76 4.11 -22.75 7.44
C ASP A 76 3.26 -21.92 6.46
N ASN A 77 3.84 -20.84 5.91
CA ASN A 77 3.16 -19.88 5.01
C ASN A 77 1.92 -19.23 5.64
N VAL A 78 1.83 -19.20 6.96
CA VAL A 78 0.78 -18.47 7.68
C VAL A 78 1.23 -17.03 7.89
N VAL A 79 0.31 -16.09 7.65
CA VAL A 79 0.55 -14.66 7.80
C VAL A 79 -0.50 -14.10 8.73
N LYS A 80 -0.09 -13.43 9.82
CA LYS A 80 -0.97 -12.62 10.65
C LYS A 80 -1.26 -11.31 9.94
N VAL A 81 -2.52 -10.91 9.92
CA VAL A 81 -2.98 -9.67 9.31
C VAL A 81 -3.70 -8.82 10.35
N GLY A 82 -3.48 -7.50 10.30
CA GLY A 82 -4.17 -6.54 11.15
C GLY A 82 -4.20 -5.12 10.58
N ILE A 83 -4.57 -4.16 11.42
CA ILE A 83 -4.65 -2.72 11.08
C ILE A 83 -3.46 -2.02 11.72
N ASP A 84 -2.83 -1.10 10.98
CA ASP A 84 -1.69 -0.37 11.50
C ASP A 84 -2.08 0.65 12.60
N ASP A 85 -1.11 1.04 13.40
CA ASP A 85 -1.32 1.98 14.51
C ASP A 85 -1.79 3.37 14.02
N PHE A 86 -1.47 3.72 12.77
CA PHE A 86 -1.88 4.98 12.17
C PHE A 86 -3.39 5.00 11.89
N ALA A 87 -3.92 4.00 11.19
CA ALA A 87 -5.32 3.92 10.82
C ALA A 87 -6.22 3.78 12.03
N GLN A 88 -5.86 2.97 13.03
CA GLN A 88 -6.71 2.84 14.20
C GLN A 88 -6.87 4.16 14.98
N LYS A 89 -5.80 4.97 15.07
CA LYS A 89 -5.85 6.32 15.66
C LYS A 89 -6.64 7.31 14.82
N LEU A 90 -6.54 7.21 13.49
CA LEU A 90 -7.28 8.05 12.56
C LEU A 90 -8.78 7.75 12.58
N VAL A 91 -9.16 6.48 12.65
CA VAL A 91 -10.55 6.03 12.79
C VAL A 91 -11.12 6.44 14.14
N GLY A 92 -10.29 6.36 15.20
CA GLY A 92 -10.70 6.67 16.57
C GLY A 92 -11.41 5.49 17.22
N LYS A 93 -12.56 5.73 17.83
CA LYS A 93 -13.32 4.68 18.52
C LYS A 93 -13.95 3.71 17.52
N ILE A 94 -13.50 2.47 17.53
CA ILE A 94 -14.06 1.35 16.75
C ILE A 94 -15.15 0.68 17.61
N ASP A 95 -16.38 0.68 17.11
CA ASP A 95 -17.54 0.08 17.80
C ASP A 95 -17.73 -1.39 17.43
N ALA A 96 -17.38 -1.79 16.20
CA ALA A 96 -17.46 -3.18 15.75
C ALA A 96 -16.52 -3.46 14.57
N ILE A 97 -16.20 -4.75 14.38
CA ILE A 97 -15.37 -5.25 13.27
C ILE A 97 -16.13 -6.35 12.56
N LYS A 98 -16.17 -6.32 11.24
CA LYS A 98 -16.74 -7.36 10.39
C LYS A 98 -15.62 -8.08 9.66
N LEU A 99 -15.29 -9.29 10.14
CA LEU A 99 -14.26 -10.14 9.56
C LEU A 99 -14.87 -11.17 8.58
N PRO A 100 -14.08 -11.65 7.61
CA PRO A 100 -14.48 -12.77 6.76
C PRO A 100 -14.57 -14.07 7.58
N GLN A 101 -15.24 -15.08 7.03
CA GLN A 101 -15.32 -16.38 7.70
C GLN A 101 -14.01 -17.16 7.52
N VAL A 102 -13.72 -18.03 8.48
CA VAL A 102 -12.64 -19.03 8.32
C VAL A 102 -12.95 -19.87 7.09
N GLY A 103 -11.96 -19.99 6.22
CA GLY A 103 -12.05 -20.68 4.94
C GLY A 103 -12.40 -19.78 3.75
N SER A 104 -12.72 -18.51 3.95
CA SER A 104 -12.89 -17.54 2.85
C SER A 104 -11.55 -17.25 2.17
N GLU A 105 -11.60 -16.98 0.87
CA GLU A 105 -10.45 -16.46 0.12
C GLU A 105 -10.40 -14.93 0.24
N VAL A 106 -9.18 -14.41 0.33
CA VAL A 106 -8.88 -12.98 0.33
C VAL A 106 -7.83 -12.71 -0.75
N THR A 107 -8.00 -11.60 -1.47
CA THR A 107 -7.09 -11.16 -2.52
C THR A 107 -6.40 -9.87 -2.09
N GLN A 108 -5.09 -9.77 -2.31
CA GLN A 108 -4.33 -8.56 -2.02
C GLN A 108 -4.94 -7.35 -2.76
N GLY A 109 -5.13 -6.25 -2.04
CA GLY A 109 -5.71 -5.03 -2.59
C GLY A 109 -7.24 -5.05 -2.74
N GLU A 110 -7.90 -6.17 -2.49
CA GLU A 110 -9.36 -6.26 -2.44
C GLU A 110 -9.89 -6.14 -1.00
N LYS A 111 -11.18 -5.81 -0.88
CA LYS A 111 -11.87 -5.71 0.41
C LYS A 111 -11.85 -7.06 1.13
N ALA A 112 -11.29 -7.08 2.33
CA ALA A 112 -11.27 -8.27 3.17
C ALA A 112 -12.12 -8.13 4.44
N TRP A 113 -12.16 -6.95 5.07
CA TRP A 113 -12.96 -6.70 6.26
C TRP A 113 -13.48 -5.26 6.32
N SER A 114 -14.36 -4.98 7.29
CA SER A 114 -14.88 -3.63 7.53
C SER A 114 -14.83 -3.26 9.00
N LEU A 115 -14.61 -1.97 9.29
CA LEU A 115 -14.67 -1.37 10.61
C LEU A 115 -15.93 -0.51 10.73
N LEU A 116 -16.55 -0.52 11.91
CA LEU A 116 -17.67 0.35 12.26
C LEU A 116 -17.20 1.35 13.32
N ALA A 117 -17.35 2.64 13.04
CA ALA A 117 -17.03 3.73 13.95
C ALA A 117 -18.16 4.77 13.92
N GLY A 118 -18.97 4.80 14.98
CA GLY A 118 -20.23 5.54 15.05
C GLY A 118 -21.19 5.12 13.93
N SER A 119 -21.49 6.06 13.04
CA SER A 119 -22.33 5.83 11.86
C SER A 119 -21.54 5.49 10.59
N LYS A 120 -20.21 5.41 10.66
CA LYS A 120 -19.34 5.19 9.50
C LYS A 120 -18.93 3.73 9.40
N THR A 121 -19.01 3.17 8.20
CA THR A 121 -18.39 1.89 7.84
C THR A 121 -17.17 2.17 6.97
N ILE A 122 -16.03 1.58 7.32
CA ILE A 122 -14.75 1.76 6.63
C ILE A 122 -14.31 0.40 6.13
N ASP A 123 -14.16 0.26 4.82
CA ASP A 123 -13.72 -0.98 4.20
C ASP A 123 -12.19 -1.02 4.14
N MET A 124 -11.63 -2.17 4.51
CA MET A 124 -10.19 -2.39 4.61
C MET A 124 -9.75 -3.46 3.63
N LEU A 125 -8.55 -3.27 3.08
CA LEU A 125 -8.00 -4.11 2.02
C LEU A 125 -7.08 -5.19 2.58
N SER A 126 -7.11 -6.36 1.97
CA SER A 126 -6.16 -7.43 2.30
C SER A 126 -4.74 -7.01 1.91
N PRO A 127 -3.74 -7.20 2.80
CA PRO A 127 -2.34 -7.00 2.44
C PRO A 127 -1.74 -8.19 1.68
N VAL A 128 -2.42 -9.35 1.65
CA VAL A 128 -1.91 -10.60 1.08
C VAL A 128 -3.03 -11.39 0.39
N ASP A 129 -2.65 -12.22 -0.57
CA ASP A 129 -3.51 -13.25 -1.14
C ASP A 129 -3.54 -14.48 -0.23
N GLY A 130 -4.67 -15.19 -0.19
CA GLY A 130 -4.72 -16.50 0.44
C GLY A 130 -6.06 -16.88 1.04
N LYS A 131 -6.04 -17.89 1.91
CA LYS A 131 -7.23 -18.41 2.59
C LYS A 131 -7.20 -18.09 4.08
N VAL A 132 -8.30 -17.57 4.61
CA VAL A 132 -8.43 -17.28 6.04
C VAL A 132 -8.41 -18.59 6.83
N LEU A 133 -7.44 -18.75 7.73
CA LEU A 133 -7.29 -19.91 8.59
C LEU A 133 -7.93 -19.72 9.96
N ASP A 134 -7.86 -18.50 10.48
CA ASP A 134 -8.27 -18.19 11.84
C ASP A 134 -8.64 -16.71 11.95
N ILE A 135 -9.53 -16.37 12.88
CA ILE A 135 -9.96 -15.01 13.17
C ILE A 135 -9.87 -14.74 14.66
N ASN A 136 -9.53 -13.51 15.03
CA ASN A 136 -9.40 -13.15 16.42
C ASN A 136 -10.77 -12.80 17.03
N GLU A 137 -11.45 -13.81 17.58
CA GLU A 137 -12.76 -13.64 18.22
C GLU A 137 -12.74 -12.66 19.40
N SER A 138 -11.59 -12.47 20.06
CA SER A 138 -11.49 -11.53 21.19
C SER A 138 -11.79 -10.10 20.76
N LEU A 139 -11.36 -9.71 19.56
CA LEU A 139 -11.61 -8.38 19.00
C LEU A 139 -13.04 -8.21 18.50
N LEU A 140 -13.73 -9.30 18.14
CA LEU A 140 -15.15 -9.24 17.81
C LEU A 140 -16.01 -8.93 19.04
N ARG A 141 -15.57 -9.40 20.23
CA ARG A 141 -16.24 -9.13 21.52
C ARG A 141 -15.81 -7.81 22.14
N SER A 142 -14.54 -7.42 21.94
CA SER A 142 -13.96 -6.22 22.50
C SER A 142 -13.06 -5.49 21.48
N PRO A 143 -13.66 -4.72 20.54
CA PRO A 143 -12.92 -4.02 19.49
C PRO A 143 -11.90 -3.01 19.99
N GLU A 144 -12.13 -2.46 21.18
CA GLU A 144 -11.23 -1.55 21.90
C GLU A 144 -9.84 -2.15 22.18
N GLY A 145 -9.71 -3.49 22.10
CA GLY A 145 -8.43 -4.19 22.16
C GLY A 145 -7.46 -3.81 21.05
N ILE A 146 -7.94 -3.39 19.86
CA ILE A 146 -7.10 -2.96 18.72
C ILE A 146 -6.03 -1.95 19.16
N SER A 147 -6.40 -1.04 20.05
CA SER A 147 -5.53 0.06 20.49
C SER A 147 -4.42 -0.30 21.47
N LYS A 148 -4.51 -1.45 22.14
CA LYS A 148 -3.57 -1.82 23.21
C LYS A 148 -2.27 -2.39 22.66
N ASP A 149 -2.37 -3.27 21.66
CA ASP A 149 -1.22 -3.97 21.08
C ASP A 149 -1.47 -4.25 19.58
N PRO A 150 -1.40 -3.21 18.71
CA PRO A 150 -1.78 -3.29 17.30
C PRO A 150 -1.06 -4.37 16.50
N TYR A 151 0.16 -4.74 16.89
CA TYR A 151 1.03 -5.66 16.15
C TYR A 151 1.26 -7.01 16.86
N GLY A 152 0.89 -7.14 18.14
CA GLY A 152 0.99 -8.39 18.89
C GLY A 152 -0.35 -9.10 18.99
N GLN A 153 -1.11 -8.82 20.07
CA GLN A 153 -2.38 -9.51 20.36
C GLN A 153 -3.56 -9.04 19.50
N SER A 154 -3.47 -7.87 18.86
CA SER A 154 -4.56 -7.29 18.06
C SER A 154 -4.55 -7.67 16.58
N TRP A 155 -3.99 -8.84 16.23
CA TRP A 155 -4.17 -9.41 14.90
C TRP A 155 -5.66 -9.68 14.63
N LEU A 156 -6.12 -9.46 13.40
CA LEU A 156 -7.52 -9.65 13.00
C LEU A 156 -7.77 -11.06 12.49
N MET A 157 -6.90 -11.53 11.61
CA MET A 157 -7.02 -12.85 10.98
C MET A 157 -5.64 -13.42 10.65
N LYS A 158 -5.60 -14.75 10.51
CA LYS A 158 -4.47 -15.48 9.95
C LYS A 158 -4.83 -15.95 8.55
N VAL A 159 -3.93 -15.71 7.59
CA VAL A 159 -4.11 -16.07 6.19
C VAL A 159 -3.04 -17.06 5.78
N GLN A 160 -3.45 -18.15 5.13
CA GLN A 160 -2.55 -19.07 4.45
C GLN A 160 -2.17 -18.45 3.11
N ALA A 161 -0.93 -17.97 2.99
CA ALA A 161 -0.42 -17.49 1.72
C ALA A 161 -0.34 -18.63 0.69
N PRO A 162 -0.65 -18.37 -0.60
CA PRO A 162 -0.43 -19.34 -1.66
C PRO A 162 1.05 -19.73 -1.72
N LYS A 163 1.32 -20.98 -2.10
CA LYS A 163 2.68 -21.51 -2.29
C LYS A 163 3.33 -20.95 -3.55
#